data_AF-A0A0E0J5Y2-F1
#
_entry.id   AF-A0A0E0J5Y2-F1
#
_cell.length_a   1.000
_cell.length_b   1.000
_cell.length_c   1.000
_cell.angle_alpha   90.00
_cell.angle_beta   90.00
_cell.angle_gamma   90.00
#
_symmetry.space_group_name_H-M   'P 1'
#
loop_
_entity.id
_entity.type
_entity.pdbx_description
1 polymer ?
#
loop_
_entity_poly.entity_id
_entity_poly.type
_entity_poly.pdbx_seq_one_letter_code
_entity_poly.pdbx_strand_id
1 'polypeptide(L)'
;MGSRGCSCWLLSLALLCSLAAAKEQYHEFVIRETTVKRLCKSQSIMTVNGQFPGPTLEIKEGDSLIINLINRGRDNVTLHWHGVRQMRTGWSDGPEYVTQCPVRPGQSYRYRFTVAAQEGTLWWHAHSSWLRATVYGALLIRPRDGTRYPFHVQPTRELAPILLGEWWDMNPVDVVRAATRTGAAPNISDALTVNAQPGDLYSCSSHDTAFFPVTSGETNLLRFINAALNTELFVSLAGHNMTVVAADASYTKPYTTSLLLLAPGQTTDVLVTFDQPPGRYYLAARAYASAQGVVLQGTNIFAGENHPIHLHGYDFYILAEGLGNFDAGADTGKFNVEDPPMRNTVGVPVNGWAVIRFVADNPGVWLMHCHLDVHITWGLAMAFLVDDGVGELQSLEAPPPDLPLC
;
A
#
# COMPACT_ATOMS: atom_id res chain seq x y z
N MET A 1 61.03 26.72 -49.95
CA MET A 1 60.32 25.43 -50.07
C MET A 1 60.55 24.63 -48.79
N GLY A 2 59.47 24.19 -48.13
CA GLY A 2 59.44 23.24 -47.00
C GLY A 2 60.01 23.77 -45.68
N SER A 3 59.52 23.46 -44.49
CA SER A 3 58.38 22.69 -44.00
C SER A 3 58.45 22.85 -42.46
N ARG A 4 57.37 23.25 -41.78
CA ARG A 4 57.26 23.07 -40.32
C ARG A 4 55.87 22.55 -40.00
N GLY A 5 55.84 21.34 -39.42
CA GLY A 5 54.65 20.64 -39.01
C GLY A 5 53.91 21.35 -37.89
N CYS A 6 52.58 21.30 -37.97
CA CYS A 6 51.68 21.69 -36.90
C CYS A 6 51.00 20.42 -36.40
N SER A 7 51.26 20.07 -35.14
CA SER A 7 50.64 18.94 -34.47
C SER A 7 49.32 19.42 -33.84
N CYS A 8 48.19 19.05 -34.43
CA CYS A 8 46.87 19.26 -33.83
C CYS A 8 46.50 18.01 -33.02
N TRP A 9 46.57 18.13 -31.68
CA TRP A 9 45.94 17.19 -30.77
C TRP A 9 44.43 17.48 -30.71
N LEU A 10 43.61 16.60 -31.30
CA LEU A 10 42.17 16.56 -31.09
C LEU A 10 41.90 15.84 -29.76
N LEU A 11 41.63 16.60 -28.70
CA LEU A 11 41.02 16.08 -27.47
C LEU A 11 39.50 16.00 -27.69
N SER A 12 39.02 14.83 -28.09
CA SER A 12 37.60 14.50 -28.05
C SER A 12 37.18 14.25 -26.60
N LEU A 13 36.51 15.23 -25.99
CA LEU A 13 35.87 15.10 -24.68
C LEU A 13 34.60 14.25 -24.85
N ALA A 14 34.71 12.94 -24.61
CA ALA A 14 33.53 12.07 -24.51
C ALA A 14 32.84 12.34 -23.18
N LEU A 15 31.75 13.13 -23.21
CA LEU A 15 30.83 13.24 -22.10
C LEU A 15 30.11 11.90 -21.95
N LEU A 16 30.61 11.03 -21.06
CA LEU A 16 29.89 9.85 -20.61
C LEU A 16 28.76 10.33 -19.68
N CYS A 17 27.61 10.67 -20.27
CA CYS A 17 26.36 10.71 -19.53
C CYS A 17 26.04 9.26 -19.13
N SER A 18 26.34 8.90 -17.88
CA SER A 18 25.85 7.66 -17.29
C SER A 18 24.33 7.79 -17.10
N LEU A 19 23.55 7.39 -18.09
CA LEU A 19 22.16 7.04 -17.87
C LEU A 19 22.18 5.82 -16.95
N ALA A 20 21.87 6.01 -15.67
CA ALA A 20 21.72 4.91 -14.73
C ALA A 20 20.62 3.99 -15.28
N ALA A 21 21.00 2.77 -15.62
CA ALA A 21 20.07 1.77 -16.15
C ALA A 21 19.14 1.29 -15.04
N ALA A 22 17.84 1.15 -15.36
CA ALA A 22 16.86 0.48 -14.52
C ALA A 22 17.38 -0.87 -14.04
N LYS A 23 17.27 -1.15 -12.74
CA LYS A 23 17.82 -2.37 -12.14
C LYS A 23 16.71 -3.42 -11.97
N GLU A 24 17.01 -4.65 -12.34
CA GLU A 24 16.20 -5.80 -11.94
C GLU A 24 16.58 -6.27 -10.53
N GLN A 25 15.59 -6.38 -9.65
CA GLN A 25 15.75 -6.86 -8.29
C GLN A 25 15.03 -8.20 -8.09
N TYR A 26 15.75 -9.19 -7.57
CA TYR A 26 15.29 -10.55 -7.41
C TYR A 26 15.06 -10.86 -5.94
N HIS A 27 13.88 -11.37 -5.59
CA HIS A 27 13.57 -11.81 -4.23
C HIS A 27 12.87 -13.18 -4.23
N GLU A 28 13.11 -13.94 -3.17
CA GLU A 28 12.39 -15.18 -2.90
C GLU A 28 11.43 -14.94 -1.72
N PHE A 29 10.15 -15.20 -1.96
CA PHE A 29 9.10 -15.07 -0.95
C PHE A 29 8.59 -16.48 -0.62
N VAL A 30 9.10 -17.06 0.46
CA VAL A 30 8.66 -18.37 0.95
C VAL A 30 7.52 -18.16 1.94
N ILE A 31 6.32 -18.54 1.53
CA ILE A 31 5.17 -18.58 2.44
C ILE A 31 5.33 -19.79 3.34
N ARG A 32 5.27 -19.57 4.65
CA ARG A 32 5.37 -20.62 5.66
C ARG A 32 4.64 -20.25 6.93
N GLU A 33 4.27 -21.25 7.68
CA GLU A 33 3.82 -21.11 9.05
C GLU A 33 4.98 -20.66 9.95
N THR A 34 4.70 -19.73 10.86
CA THR A 34 5.66 -19.27 11.86
C THR A 34 4.92 -19.01 13.17
N THR A 35 5.49 -19.53 14.25
CA THR A 35 4.93 -19.32 15.59
C THR A 35 5.28 -17.91 16.06
N VAL A 36 4.25 -17.09 16.26
CA VAL A 36 4.36 -15.74 16.80
C VAL A 36 3.60 -15.67 18.11
N LYS A 37 4.13 -14.91 19.08
CA LYS A 37 3.49 -14.66 20.36
C LYS A 37 3.05 -13.21 20.46
N ARG A 38 1.77 -12.98 20.77
CA ARG A 38 1.17 -11.67 21.09
C ARG A 38 0.12 -11.87 22.18
N LEU A 39 -0.12 -10.83 22.98
CA LEU A 39 -1.18 -10.87 24.01
C LEU A 39 -1.12 -12.12 24.91
N CYS A 40 0.10 -12.53 25.27
CA CYS A 40 0.41 -13.74 26.04
C CYS A 40 0.14 -15.09 25.33
N LYS A 41 -0.39 -15.11 24.11
CA LYS A 41 -0.76 -16.31 23.36
C LYS A 41 0.18 -16.54 22.17
N SER A 42 0.57 -17.79 21.97
CA SER A 42 1.35 -18.21 20.81
C SER A 42 0.42 -18.79 19.76
N GLN A 43 0.59 -18.37 18.51
CA GLN A 43 -0.17 -18.83 17.37
C GLN A 43 0.76 -19.11 16.20
N SER A 44 0.45 -20.15 15.43
CA SER A 44 1.08 -20.41 14.14
C SER A 44 0.36 -19.64 13.04
N ILE A 45 1.04 -18.66 12.45
CA ILE A 45 0.49 -17.75 11.42
C ILE A 45 1.23 -17.92 10.08
N MET A 46 0.56 -17.57 8.98
CA MET A 46 1.18 -17.54 7.66
C MET A 46 2.06 -16.28 7.53
N THR A 47 3.29 -16.43 7.07
CA THR A 47 4.26 -15.33 6.92
C THR A 47 5.05 -15.46 5.64
N VAL A 48 5.68 -14.37 5.19
CA VAL A 48 6.74 -14.42 4.18
C VAL A 48 8.08 -14.54 4.88
N ASN A 49 8.86 -15.54 4.52
CA ASN A 49 10.21 -15.74 5.03
C ASN A 49 10.29 -15.76 6.56
N GLY A 50 9.21 -16.16 7.25
CA GLY A 50 9.17 -16.22 8.72
C GLY A 50 9.15 -14.86 9.41
N GLN A 51 8.83 -13.79 8.67
CA GLN A 51 8.80 -12.42 9.17
C GLN A 51 7.35 -11.93 9.27
N PHE A 52 7.06 -11.22 10.36
CA PHE A 52 5.78 -10.54 10.58
C PHE A 52 6.02 -9.16 11.24
N PRO A 53 5.82 -8.04 10.53
CA PRO A 53 5.46 -7.96 9.11
C PRO A 53 6.53 -8.58 8.21
N GLY A 54 6.17 -8.87 6.97
CA GLY A 54 7.08 -9.41 5.97
C GLY A 54 8.20 -8.43 5.56
N PRO A 55 9.15 -8.89 4.72
CA PRO A 55 10.28 -8.07 4.30
C PRO A 55 9.84 -6.79 3.57
N THR A 56 10.54 -5.70 3.85
CA THR A 56 10.41 -4.45 3.07
C THR A 56 11.13 -4.60 1.74
N LEU A 57 10.44 -4.27 0.65
CA LEU A 57 11.04 -4.15 -0.68
C LEU A 57 11.44 -2.68 -0.89
N GLU A 58 12.70 -2.44 -1.25
CA GLU A 58 13.21 -1.09 -1.51
C GLU A 58 13.75 -1.00 -2.93
N ILE A 59 13.12 -0.18 -3.74
CA ILE A 59 13.47 0.01 -5.15
C ILE A 59 13.61 1.49 -5.48
N LYS A 60 14.13 1.79 -6.67
CA LYS A 60 14.08 3.12 -7.24
C LYS A 60 13.04 3.18 -8.35
N GLU A 61 12.56 4.39 -8.64
CA GLU A 61 11.70 4.62 -9.80
C GLU A 61 12.38 4.12 -11.08
N GLY A 62 11.65 3.29 -11.83
CA GLY A 62 12.10 2.62 -13.04
C GLY A 62 12.65 1.21 -12.83
N ASP A 63 12.90 0.75 -11.60
CA ASP A 63 13.36 -0.61 -11.32
C ASP A 63 12.28 -1.67 -11.61
N SER A 64 12.73 -2.89 -11.92
CA SER A 64 11.87 -4.06 -12.06
C SER A 64 12.01 -5.00 -10.86
N LEU A 65 10.90 -5.54 -10.39
CA LEU A 65 10.84 -6.55 -9.35
C LEU A 65 10.54 -7.92 -9.95
N ILE A 66 11.34 -8.91 -9.55
CA ILE A 66 11.14 -10.33 -9.85
C ILE A 66 10.99 -11.07 -8.53
N ILE A 67 9.78 -11.50 -8.20
CA ILE A 67 9.47 -12.15 -6.94
C ILE A 67 9.07 -13.59 -7.19
N ASN A 68 9.91 -14.52 -6.74
CA ASN A 68 9.62 -15.95 -6.77
C ASN A 68 8.84 -16.32 -5.50
N LEU A 69 7.51 -16.42 -5.61
CA LEU A 69 6.64 -16.89 -4.55
C LEU A 69 6.72 -18.41 -4.49
N ILE A 70 7.06 -18.96 -3.32
CA ILE A 70 7.05 -20.41 -3.06
C ILE A 70 6.08 -20.66 -1.91
N ASN A 71 4.95 -21.31 -2.20
CA ASN A 71 3.97 -21.63 -1.17
C ASN A 71 4.36 -22.92 -0.43
N ARG A 72 4.94 -22.79 0.77
CA ARG A 72 5.19 -23.92 1.68
C ARG A 72 4.24 -23.95 2.88
N GLY A 73 3.24 -23.07 2.90
CA GLY A 73 2.25 -23.05 3.96
C GLY A 73 1.01 -23.88 3.63
N ARG A 74 0.06 -23.90 4.56
CA ARG A 74 -1.16 -24.71 4.49
C ARG A 74 -2.26 -24.19 3.58
N ASP A 75 -2.32 -22.88 3.33
CA ASP A 75 -3.42 -22.24 2.62
C ASP A 75 -3.03 -21.86 1.17
N ASN A 76 -4.01 -21.84 0.28
CA ASN A 76 -3.89 -21.22 -1.04
C ASN A 76 -3.56 -19.73 -0.89
N VAL A 77 -2.67 -19.21 -1.75
CA VAL A 77 -2.23 -17.81 -1.62
C VAL A 77 -1.90 -17.19 -2.98
N THR A 78 -2.24 -15.90 -3.10
CA THR A 78 -1.73 -14.98 -4.10
C THR A 78 -1.16 -13.76 -3.39
N LEU A 79 -0.27 -13.01 -4.05
CA LEU A 79 0.28 -11.76 -3.54
C LEU A 79 -0.07 -10.63 -4.51
N HIS A 80 -0.43 -9.48 -3.97
CA HIS A 80 -0.70 -8.25 -4.68
C HIS A 80 0.28 -7.16 -4.30
N TRP A 81 0.63 -6.33 -5.28
CA TRP A 81 1.58 -5.22 -5.19
C TRP A 81 0.78 -3.92 -5.12
N HIS A 82 0.18 -3.65 -3.96
CA HIS A 82 -0.82 -2.60 -3.76
C HIS A 82 -0.37 -1.26 -4.33
N GLY A 83 -1.17 -0.74 -5.27
CA GLY A 83 -0.96 0.54 -5.92
C GLY A 83 0.07 0.53 -7.06
N VAL A 84 0.78 -0.57 -7.32
CA VAL A 84 1.63 -0.68 -8.51
C VAL A 84 0.74 -0.75 -9.74
N ARG A 85 1.00 0.09 -10.74
CA ARG A 85 0.14 0.20 -11.93
C ARG A 85 0.12 -1.05 -12.81
N GLN A 86 1.12 -1.92 -12.72
CA GLN A 86 1.18 -3.17 -13.51
C GLN A 86 1.02 -2.95 -15.03
N MET A 87 1.60 -1.86 -15.56
CA MET A 87 1.52 -1.55 -16.99
C MET A 87 2.01 -2.73 -17.81
N ARG A 88 1.10 -3.30 -18.62
CA ARG A 88 1.31 -4.53 -19.43
C ARG A 88 1.52 -5.83 -18.65
N THR A 89 1.68 -5.79 -17.33
CA THR A 89 2.03 -6.93 -16.47
C THR A 89 0.88 -7.35 -15.55
N GLY A 90 -0.38 -7.18 -15.99
CA GLY A 90 -1.58 -7.53 -15.22
C GLY A 90 -1.62 -8.98 -14.71
N TRP A 91 -0.93 -9.91 -15.37
CA TRP A 91 -0.77 -11.29 -14.86
C TRP A 91 -0.06 -11.36 -13.49
N SER A 92 0.80 -10.38 -13.20
CA SER A 92 1.49 -10.24 -11.91
C SER A 92 0.73 -9.39 -10.90
N ASP A 93 -0.52 -9.01 -11.16
CA ASP A 93 -1.30 -8.17 -10.25
C ASP A 93 -1.73 -8.92 -8.98
N GLY A 94 -2.16 -10.18 -9.10
CA GLY A 94 -2.36 -11.08 -7.98
C GLY A 94 -3.76 -11.30 -7.39
N PRO A 95 -4.83 -10.51 -7.62
CA PRO A 95 -6.13 -10.79 -6.97
C PRO A 95 -6.67 -12.19 -7.33
N GLU A 96 -6.93 -13.00 -6.30
CA GLU A 96 -7.36 -14.40 -6.44
C GLU A 96 -8.66 -14.50 -7.24
N TYR A 97 -8.68 -15.36 -8.26
CA TYR A 97 -9.77 -15.56 -9.23
C TYR A 97 -10.11 -14.37 -10.13
N VAL A 98 -9.29 -13.30 -10.12
CA VAL A 98 -9.42 -12.16 -11.04
C VAL A 98 -8.32 -12.21 -12.08
N THR A 99 -7.06 -12.05 -11.69
CA THR A 99 -5.92 -12.11 -12.63
C THR A 99 -5.19 -13.44 -12.60
N GLN A 100 -5.41 -14.26 -11.57
CA GLN A 100 -4.81 -15.59 -11.45
C GLN A 100 -5.63 -16.52 -10.55
N CYS A 101 -5.47 -17.83 -10.75
CA CYS A 101 -5.81 -18.82 -9.73
C CYS A 101 -4.75 -18.83 -8.61
N PRO A 102 -5.10 -19.33 -7.41
CA PRO A 102 -4.18 -19.32 -6.27
C PRO A 102 -2.97 -20.23 -6.48
N VAL A 103 -1.83 -19.82 -5.92
CA VAL A 103 -0.66 -20.70 -5.79
C VAL A 103 -0.94 -21.69 -4.67
N ARG A 104 -1.14 -22.97 -5.02
CA ARG A 104 -1.47 -24.02 -4.05
C ARG A 104 -0.25 -24.39 -3.19
N PRO A 105 -0.46 -24.96 -1.99
CA PRO A 105 0.63 -25.53 -1.20
C PRO A 105 1.55 -26.45 -2.03
N GLY A 106 2.85 -26.24 -1.93
CA GLY A 106 3.88 -26.94 -2.70
C GLY A 106 4.17 -26.36 -4.09
N GLN A 107 3.42 -25.37 -4.56
CA GLN A 107 3.63 -24.71 -5.85
C GLN A 107 4.37 -23.38 -5.71
N SER A 108 4.78 -22.83 -6.85
CA SER A 108 5.43 -21.53 -6.96
C SER A 108 4.88 -20.73 -8.12
N TYR A 109 5.00 -19.41 -8.03
CA TYR A 109 4.69 -18.49 -9.13
C TYR A 109 5.66 -17.32 -9.12
N ARG A 110 6.09 -16.87 -10.30
CA ARG A 110 6.99 -15.73 -10.44
C ARG A 110 6.23 -14.47 -10.87
N TYR A 111 6.15 -13.51 -9.97
CA TYR A 111 5.71 -12.16 -10.32
C TYR A 111 6.86 -11.40 -10.96
N ARG A 112 6.59 -10.70 -12.07
CA ARG A 112 7.56 -9.84 -12.75
C ARG A 112 6.87 -8.58 -13.25
N PHE A 113 7.36 -7.43 -12.81
CA PHE A 113 6.81 -6.14 -13.20
C PHE A 113 7.83 -5.02 -13.04
N THR A 114 7.60 -3.91 -13.73
CA THR A 114 8.41 -2.69 -13.62
C THR A 114 7.60 -1.60 -12.93
N VAL A 115 8.22 -0.91 -11.97
CA VAL A 115 7.58 0.20 -11.27
C VAL A 115 8.06 1.50 -11.92
N ALA A 116 7.21 2.09 -12.75
CA ALA A 116 7.51 3.29 -13.52
C ALA A 116 6.54 4.42 -13.17
N ALA A 117 7.04 5.66 -13.16
CA ALA A 117 6.26 6.86 -12.87
C ALA A 117 5.55 6.86 -11.50
N GLN A 118 6.13 6.18 -10.51
CA GLN A 118 5.65 6.15 -9.14
C GLN A 118 6.84 6.35 -8.19
N GLU A 119 6.68 7.20 -7.17
CA GLU A 119 7.70 7.48 -6.15
C GLU A 119 7.02 7.70 -4.80
N GLY A 120 7.54 7.10 -3.73
CA GLY A 120 7.00 7.21 -2.38
C GLY A 120 6.78 5.84 -1.75
N THR A 121 5.70 5.71 -0.98
CA THR A 121 5.38 4.49 -0.24
C THR A 121 4.19 3.76 -0.84
N LEU A 122 4.38 2.49 -1.13
CA LEU A 122 3.34 1.49 -1.38
C LEU A 122 3.55 0.31 -0.42
N TRP A 123 2.84 -0.79 -0.65
CA TRP A 123 2.97 -1.99 0.13
C TRP A 123 2.58 -3.21 -0.70
N TRP A 124 2.85 -4.40 -0.18
CA TRP A 124 2.44 -5.66 -0.79
C TRP A 124 1.72 -6.50 0.26
N HIS A 125 0.79 -7.34 -0.18
CA HIS A 125 0.02 -8.19 0.73
C HIS A 125 -0.55 -9.42 0.04
N ALA A 126 -0.94 -10.43 0.82
CA ALA A 126 -1.74 -11.52 0.28
C ALA A 126 -3.08 -11.02 -0.25
N HIS A 127 -3.55 -11.55 -1.37
CA HIS A 127 -4.83 -11.18 -1.96
C HIS A 127 -5.77 -12.40 -2.07
N SER A 128 -5.74 -13.24 -1.04
CA SER A 128 -6.55 -14.46 -0.90
C SER A 128 -7.08 -14.55 0.53
N SER A 129 -8.41 -14.59 0.69
CA SER A 129 -9.07 -14.58 2.00
C SER A 129 -8.51 -13.46 2.91
N TRP A 130 -8.50 -13.67 4.23
CA TRP A 130 -7.96 -12.74 5.22
C TRP A 130 -6.46 -12.97 5.51
N LEU A 131 -5.71 -13.59 4.58
CA LEU A 131 -4.30 -13.90 4.80
C LEU A 131 -3.42 -12.65 4.96
N ARG A 132 -3.84 -11.50 4.41
CA ARG A 132 -3.12 -10.24 4.61
C ARG A 132 -3.13 -9.70 6.03
N ALA A 133 -3.85 -10.34 6.97
CA ALA A 133 -3.70 -10.03 8.39
C ALA A 133 -2.28 -10.31 8.90
N THR A 134 -1.55 -11.22 8.24
CA THR A 134 -0.18 -11.59 8.63
C THR A 134 0.80 -11.66 7.46
N VAL A 135 0.30 -11.73 6.22
CA VAL A 135 1.10 -11.77 4.99
C VAL A 135 1.05 -10.41 4.30
N TYR A 136 1.89 -9.48 4.75
CA TYR A 136 2.05 -8.15 4.16
C TYR A 136 3.42 -7.56 4.47
N GLY A 137 3.84 -6.55 3.71
CA GLY A 137 5.07 -5.80 3.97
C GLY A 137 5.13 -4.51 3.15
N ALA A 138 6.12 -3.67 3.42
CA ALA A 138 6.25 -2.36 2.76
C ALA A 138 6.93 -2.48 1.38
N LEU A 139 6.57 -1.58 0.47
CA LEU A 139 7.22 -1.37 -0.82
C LEU A 139 7.61 0.11 -0.94
N LEU A 140 8.90 0.41 -0.83
CA LEU A 140 9.42 1.77 -0.85
C LEU A 140 10.04 2.06 -2.22
N ILE A 141 9.56 3.11 -2.89
CA ILE A 141 10.00 3.51 -4.22
C ILE A 141 10.71 4.85 -4.10
N ARG A 142 12.05 4.82 -4.09
CA ARG A 142 12.88 6.02 -3.97
C ARG A 142 13.04 6.72 -5.31
N PRO A 143 13.39 8.02 -5.31
CA PRO A 143 13.69 8.74 -6.53
C PRO A 143 14.81 8.05 -7.33
N ARG A 144 14.72 8.12 -8.65
CA ARG A 144 15.74 7.59 -9.56
C ARG A 144 17.11 8.21 -9.26
N ASP A 145 18.18 7.48 -9.57
CA ASP A 145 19.55 8.01 -9.43
C ASP A 145 19.73 9.36 -10.12
N GLY A 146 20.34 10.30 -9.39
CA GLY A 146 20.53 11.68 -9.83
C GLY A 146 19.33 12.61 -9.62
N THR A 147 18.19 12.10 -9.15
CA THR A 147 17.02 12.91 -8.75
C THR A 147 16.93 13.02 -7.23
N ARG A 148 16.10 13.95 -6.74
CA ARG A 148 15.86 14.19 -5.31
C ARG A 148 14.36 14.29 -5.07
N TYR A 149 13.94 14.07 -3.83
CA TYR A 149 12.58 14.36 -3.43
C TYR A 149 12.22 15.82 -3.75
N PRO A 150 11.00 16.11 -4.21
CA PRO A 150 10.55 17.47 -4.54
C PRO A 150 10.24 18.32 -3.30
N PHE A 151 10.56 17.83 -2.10
CA PHE A 151 10.29 18.51 -0.84
C PHE A 151 11.18 19.75 -0.68
N HIS A 152 10.60 20.84 -0.16
CA HIS A 152 11.36 22.04 0.20
C HIS A 152 12.48 21.75 1.22
N VAL A 153 12.20 20.84 2.15
CA VAL A 153 13.17 20.36 3.14
C VAL A 153 13.49 18.91 2.83
N GLN A 154 14.77 18.62 2.57
CA GLN A 154 15.21 17.24 2.38
C GLN A 154 15.31 16.54 3.73
N PRO A 155 14.78 15.30 3.87
CA PRO A 155 14.90 14.56 5.11
C PRO A 155 16.36 14.23 5.38
N THR A 156 16.80 14.35 6.63
CA THR A 156 18.12 13.90 7.09
C THR A 156 18.27 12.39 6.87
N ARG A 157 17.19 11.64 7.13
CA ARG A 157 17.07 10.21 6.84
C ARG A 157 15.60 9.80 6.73
N GLU A 158 15.41 8.62 6.15
CA GLU A 158 14.14 7.90 6.18
C GLU A 158 14.15 6.95 7.37
N LEU A 159 13.11 6.97 8.21
CA LEU A 159 12.96 5.97 9.27
C LEU A 159 12.43 4.66 8.69
N ALA A 160 12.53 3.59 9.49
CA ALA A 160 11.86 2.33 9.16
C ALA A 160 10.35 2.59 8.93
N PRO A 161 9.73 1.91 7.95
CA PRO A 161 8.31 2.10 7.67
C PRO A 161 7.45 1.78 8.89
N ILE A 162 6.32 2.46 8.99
CA ILE A 162 5.35 2.35 10.07
C ILE A 162 4.11 1.66 9.51
N LEU A 163 4.03 0.35 9.71
CA LEU A 163 2.94 -0.49 9.27
C LEU A 163 1.94 -0.62 10.41
N LEU A 164 0.75 -0.08 10.20
CA LEU A 164 -0.38 -0.23 11.10
C LEU A 164 -1.15 -1.49 10.71
N GLY A 165 -1.53 -2.30 11.69
CA GLY A 165 -2.22 -3.56 11.42
C GLY A 165 -3.11 -4.00 12.57
N GLU A 166 -3.67 -5.18 12.44
CA GLU A 166 -4.58 -5.80 13.41
C GLU A 166 -4.08 -7.19 13.81
N TRP A 167 -4.38 -7.59 15.04
CA TRP A 167 -4.06 -8.91 15.59
C TRP A 167 -5.32 -9.58 16.14
N TRP A 168 -5.50 -10.86 15.79
CA TRP A 168 -6.49 -11.74 16.38
C TRP A 168 -5.79 -12.90 17.07
N ASP A 169 -6.27 -13.28 18.25
CA ASP A 169 -5.86 -14.52 18.92
C ASP A 169 -6.43 -15.77 18.20
N MET A 170 -7.51 -15.59 17.43
CA MET A 170 -8.04 -16.58 16.50
C MET A 170 -7.36 -16.43 15.13
N ASN A 171 -7.29 -17.52 14.36
CA ASN A 171 -6.81 -17.45 12.98
C ASN A 171 -7.76 -16.56 12.15
N PRO A 172 -7.30 -15.48 11.51
CA PRO A 172 -8.15 -14.56 10.74
C PRO A 172 -8.95 -15.26 9.63
N VAL A 173 -8.40 -16.30 9.00
CA VAL A 173 -9.11 -17.10 7.99
C VAL A 173 -10.30 -17.85 8.60
N ASP A 174 -10.19 -18.31 9.85
CA ASP A 174 -11.29 -18.97 10.55
C ASP A 174 -12.34 -17.95 11.04
N VAL A 175 -11.94 -16.72 11.36
CA VAL A 175 -12.86 -15.61 11.67
C VAL A 175 -13.77 -15.33 10.48
N VAL A 176 -13.21 -15.11 9.28
CA VAL A 176 -14.03 -14.84 8.08
C VAL A 176 -14.85 -16.06 7.64
N ARG A 177 -14.30 -17.27 7.79
CA ARG A 177 -15.04 -18.50 7.48
C ARG A 177 -16.25 -18.68 8.40
N ALA A 178 -16.12 -18.35 9.68
CA ALA A 178 -17.24 -18.37 10.62
C ALA A 178 -18.30 -17.34 10.24
N ALA A 179 -17.90 -16.09 9.97
CA ALA A 179 -18.80 -15.02 9.52
C ALA A 179 -19.57 -15.40 8.23
N THR A 180 -18.87 -15.99 7.27
CA THR A 180 -19.47 -16.44 6.00
C THR A 180 -20.50 -17.55 6.21
N ARG A 181 -20.23 -18.49 7.12
CA ARG A 181 -21.16 -19.61 7.42
C ARG A 181 -22.41 -19.15 8.15
N THR A 182 -22.30 -18.16 9.04
CA THR A 182 -23.41 -17.69 9.87
C THR A 182 -24.17 -16.53 9.24
N GLY A 183 -23.56 -15.80 8.29
CA GLY A 183 -24.06 -14.53 7.79
C GLY A 183 -23.93 -13.37 8.79
N ALA A 184 -23.24 -13.57 9.92
CA ALA A 184 -23.01 -12.53 10.93
C ALA A 184 -21.76 -11.71 10.62
N ALA A 185 -21.65 -10.54 11.27
CA ALA A 185 -20.42 -9.76 11.24
C ALA A 185 -19.24 -10.56 11.83
N PRO A 186 -18.02 -10.43 11.29
CA PRO A 186 -16.84 -11.07 11.83
C PRO A 186 -16.47 -10.49 13.20
N ASN A 187 -15.77 -11.28 14.02
CA ASN A 187 -15.22 -10.79 15.28
C ASN A 187 -14.16 -9.71 15.01
N ILE A 188 -14.19 -8.64 15.81
CA ILE A 188 -13.17 -7.59 15.79
C ILE A 188 -11.81 -8.13 16.26
N SER A 189 -10.73 -7.42 15.89
CA SER A 189 -9.37 -7.75 16.33
C SER A 189 -9.20 -7.60 17.85
N ASP A 190 -8.36 -8.44 18.45
CA ASP A 190 -7.97 -8.35 19.85
C ASP A 190 -7.00 -7.18 20.12
N ALA A 191 -6.22 -6.77 19.12
CA ALA A 191 -5.35 -5.59 19.22
C ALA A 191 -5.09 -4.89 17.88
N LEU A 192 -4.92 -3.57 17.94
CA LEU A 192 -4.23 -2.81 16.90
C LEU A 192 -2.72 -2.95 17.10
N THR A 193 -1.95 -2.82 16.03
CA THR A 193 -0.49 -3.00 16.07
C THR A 193 0.23 -1.92 15.27
N VAL A 194 1.46 -1.58 15.71
CA VAL A 194 2.44 -0.82 14.96
C VAL A 194 3.65 -1.73 14.72
N ASN A 195 4.01 -1.97 13.46
CA ASN A 195 5.03 -2.94 13.05
C ASN A 195 4.82 -4.31 13.72
N ALA A 196 3.58 -4.81 13.65
CA ALA A 196 3.09 -6.04 14.29
C ALA A 196 3.21 -6.10 15.81
N GLN A 197 3.47 -4.99 16.51
CA GLN A 197 3.53 -4.94 17.98
C GLN A 197 2.35 -4.15 18.56
N PRO A 198 1.58 -4.72 19.51
CA PRO A 198 0.42 -4.03 20.09
C PRO A 198 0.75 -2.74 20.86
N GLY A 199 1.94 -2.69 21.48
CA GLY A 199 2.39 -1.54 22.25
C GLY A 199 2.10 -1.63 23.75
N ASP A 200 2.41 -0.54 24.46
CA ASP A 200 2.52 -0.51 25.94
C ASP A 200 1.20 -0.72 26.68
N LEU A 201 0.06 -0.46 26.02
CA LEU A 201 -1.27 -0.50 26.66
C LEU A 201 -1.94 -1.89 26.61
N TYR A 202 -1.35 -2.83 25.88
CA TYR A 202 -1.86 -4.20 25.79
C TYR A 202 -1.12 -5.14 26.75
N SER A 203 -1.84 -6.13 27.27
CA SER A 203 -1.25 -7.16 28.13
C SER A 203 -0.12 -7.91 27.41
N CYS A 204 0.95 -8.24 28.14
CA CYS A 204 2.12 -8.96 27.63
C CYS A 204 2.80 -8.33 26.39
N SER A 205 2.68 -7.01 26.19
CA SER A 205 3.14 -6.36 24.94
C SER A 205 4.19 -5.26 25.14
N SER A 206 4.25 -4.63 26.33
CA SER A 206 5.12 -3.47 26.59
C SER A 206 6.62 -3.70 26.36
N HIS A 207 7.11 -4.92 26.59
CA HIS A 207 8.52 -5.27 26.36
C HIS A 207 8.94 -5.27 24.88
N ASP A 208 7.98 -5.46 23.98
CA ASP A 208 8.21 -5.61 22.54
C ASP A 208 7.69 -4.40 21.74
N THR A 209 7.25 -3.33 22.41
CA THR A 209 6.73 -2.11 21.78
C THR A 209 7.73 -1.57 20.73
N ALA A 210 7.22 -1.20 19.56
CA ALA A 210 8.04 -0.67 18.48
C ALA A 210 8.68 0.68 18.88
N PHE A 211 10.01 0.78 18.70
CA PHE A 211 10.77 2.02 18.94
C PHE A 211 11.38 2.53 17.64
N PHE A 212 11.25 3.83 17.41
CA PHE A 212 11.83 4.54 16.26
C PHE A 212 12.85 5.57 16.77
N PRO A 213 14.14 5.22 16.85
CA PRO A 213 15.15 6.12 17.37
C PRO A 213 15.39 7.30 16.42
N VAL A 214 15.44 8.50 16.98
CA VAL A 214 15.61 9.77 16.26
C VAL A 214 16.64 10.65 16.94
N THR A 215 17.25 11.57 16.19
CA THR A 215 18.17 12.58 16.75
C THR A 215 17.42 13.89 16.90
N SER A 216 17.59 14.55 18.04
CA SER A 216 17.00 15.87 18.30
C SER A 216 17.45 16.89 17.25
N GLY A 217 16.50 17.67 16.73
CA GLY A 217 16.69 18.68 15.69
C GLY A 217 16.68 18.16 14.24
N GLU A 218 16.73 16.86 14.01
CA GLU A 218 16.63 16.31 12.65
C GLU A 218 15.21 16.39 12.10
N THR A 219 15.09 16.59 10.78
CA THR A 219 13.85 16.36 10.04
C THR A 219 13.95 15.02 9.35
N ASN A 220 13.11 14.04 9.72
CA ASN A 220 13.13 12.70 9.12
C ASN A 220 11.84 12.43 8.34
N LEU A 221 11.95 11.56 7.34
CA LEU A 221 10.80 11.05 6.58
C LEU A 221 10.23 9.82 7.28
N LEU A 222 8.95 9.88 7.61
CA LEU A 222 8.16 8.77 8.16
C LEU A 222 7.15 8.31 7.11
N ARG A 223 7.05 6.99 6.94
CA ARG A 223 6.25 6.35 5.89
C ARG A 223 5.19 5.47 6.54
N PHE A 224 3.94 5.93 6.52
CA PHE A 224 2.81 5.23 7.14
C PHE A 224 2.07 4.37 6.12
N ILE A 225 1.73 3.14 6.51
CA ILE A 225 0.92 2.21 5.75
C ILE A 225 -0.19 1.72 6.66
N ASN A 226 -1.46 1.86 6.26
CA ASN A 226 -2.54 1.16 6.95
C ASN A 226 -2.80 -0.21 6.30
N ALA A 227 -2.21 -1.25 6.88
CA ALA A 227 -2.38 -2.66 6.51
C ALA A 227 -3.46 -3.37 7.35
N ALA A 228 -4.23 -2.64 8.18
CA ALA A 228 -5.38 -3.19 8.90
C ALA A 228 -6.42 -3.77 7.92
N LEU A 229 -7.20 -4.75 8.36
CA LEU A 229 -8.20 -5.41 7.53
C LEU A 229 -9.49 -4.61 7.45
N ASN A 230 -9.97 -4.10 8.59
CA ASN A 230 -11.31 -3.54 8.67
C ASN A 230 -11.38 -2.20 9.41
N THR A 231 -10.23 -1.57 9.69
CA THR A 231 -10.17 -0.41 10.59
C THR A 231 -9.43 0.78 9.97
N GLU A 232 -10.14 1.91 9.85
CA GLU A 232 -9.53 3.22 9.61
C GLU A 232 -8.86 3.73 10.89
N LEU A 233 -7.70 4.36 10.75
CA LEU A 233 -6.86 4.73 11.87
C LEU A 233 -6.56 6.21 11.89
N PHE A 234 -6.89 6.84 13.01
CA PHE A 234 -6.27 8.10 13.40
C PHE A 234 -4.87 7.84 13.93
N VAL A 235 -3.90 8.59 13.45
CA VAL A 235 -2.49 8.48 13.87
C VAL A 235 -1.97 9.84 14.30
N SER A 236 -1.32 9.87 15.46
CA SER A 236 -0.65 11.07 15.95
C SER A 236 0.70 10.74 16.60
N LEU A 237 1.60 11.71 16.59
CA LEU A 237 2.89 11.65 17.27
C LEU A 237 2.90 12.73 18.35
N ALA A 238 2.99 12.30 19.62
CA ALA A 238 2.89 13.22 20.75
C ALA A 238 3.90 14.36 20.66
N GLY A 239 3.43 15.61 20.79
CA GLY A 239 4.27 16.81 20.79
C GLY A 239 4.87 17.19 19.44
N HIS A 240 4.57 16.48 18.35
CA HIS A 240 5.15 16.76 17.02
C HIS A 240 4.05 16.95 15.98
N ASN A 241 4.27 17.90 15.07
CA ASN A 241 3.47 18.04 13.86
C ASN A 241 4.09 17.21 12.73
N MET A 242 3.24 16.80 11.80
CA MET A 242 3.59 16.02 10.62
C MET A 242 3.27 16.84 9.38
N THR A 243 4.27 17.05 8.52
CA THR A 243 4.06 17.68 7.21
C THR A 243 3.87 16.60 6.16
N VAL A 244 2.64 16.42 5.68
CA VAL A 244 2.31 15.46 4.63
C VAL A 244 2.92 15.91 3.32
N VAL A 245 3.64 15.01 2.64
CA VAL A 245 4.38 15.33 1.41
C VAL A 245 4.11 14.36 0.26
N ALA A 246 3.65 13.15 0.55
CA ALA A 246 3.19 12.21 -0.46
C ALA A 246 2.12 11.31 0.12
N ALA A 247 1.32 10.73 -0.76
CA ALA A 247 0.31 9.76 -0.40
C ALA A 247 0.07 8.82 -1.58
N ASP A 248 0.01 7.51 -1.32
CA ASP A 248 -0.18 6.48 -2.34
C ASP A 248 0.87 6.54 -3.47
N ALA A 249 2.14 6.80 -3.13
CA ALA A 249 3.26 7.03 -4.06
C ALA A 249 3.02 8.16 -5.10
N SER A 250 2.23 9.16 -4.69
CA SER A 250 2.00 10.41 -5.40
C SER A 250 2.33 11.60 -4.50
N TYR A 251 3.16 12.53 -5.00
CA TYR A 251 3.50 13.73 -4.26
C TYR A 251 2.29 14.65 -4.09
N THR A 252 2.13 15.21 -2.89
CA THR A 252 1.02 16.13 -2.57
C THR A 252 1.53 17.55 -2.47
N LYS A 253 0.64 18.53 -2.61
CA LYS A 253 0.91 19.88 -2.09
C LYS A 253 1.12 19.77 -0.57
N PRO A 254 2.29 20.14 -0.02
CA PRO A 254 2.56 19.87 1.38
C PRO A 254 1.61 20.63 2.32
N TYR A 255 1.16 19.95 3.37
CA TYR A 255 0.38 20.57 4.45
C TYR A 255 0.75 19.95 5.79
N THR A 256 0.65 20.75 6.86
CA THR A 256 1.03 20.32 8.21
C THR A 256 -0.21 20.00 9.03
N THR A 257 -0.17 18.87 9.75
CA THR A 257 -1.24 18.40 10.63
C THR A 257 -0.64 17.71 11.86
N SER A 258 -1.37 17.68 12.97
CA SER A 258 -1.04 16.88 14.15
C SER A 258 -1.68 15.48 14.13
N LEU A 259 -2.60 15.24 13.18
CA LEU A 259 -3.39 14.03 13.08
C LEU A 259 -3.49 13.58 11.62
N LEU A 260 -3.18 12.31 11.36
CA LEU A 260 -3.45 11.64 10.09
C LEU A 260 -4.70 10.78 10.26
N LEU A 261 -5.51 10.69 9.21
CA LEU A 261 -6.54 9.66 9.04
C LEU A 261 -6.10 8.78 7.87
N LEU A 262 -6.00 7.48 8.09
CA LEU A 262 -5.58 6.51 7.09
C LEU A 262 -6.61 5.39 7.04
N ALA A 263 -7.23 5.18 5.89
CA ALA A 263 -8.06 4.01 5.65
C ALA A 263 -7.22 2.81 5.19
N PRO A 264 -7.67 1.55 5.38
CA PRO A 264 -7.02 0.37 4.83
C PRO A 264 -6.66 0.54 3.35
N GLY A 265 -5.43 0.19 2.99
CA GLY A 265 -4.90 0.40 1.63
C GLY A 265 -4.08 1.67 1.46
N GLN A 266 -4.39 2.74 2.20
CA GLN A 266 -3.73 4.03 2.02
C GLN A 266 -2.33 4.06 2.63
N THR A 267 -1.45 4.82 1.96
CA THR A 267 -0.14 5.18 2.50
C THR A 267 -0.01 6.70 2.61
N THR A 268 0.83 7.17 3.53
CA THR A 268 1.13 8.60 3.66
C THR A 268 2.55 8.80 4.15
N ASP A 269 3.27 9.66 3.44
CA ASP A 269 4.62 10.07 3.75
C ASP A 269 4.59 11.45 4.41
N VAL A 270 5.27 11.58 5.55
CA VAL A 270 5.33 12.83 6.30
C VAL A 270 6.77 13.18 6.70
N LEU A 271 7.07 14.47 6.67
CA LEU A 271 8.27 15.03 7.30
C LEU A 271 7.96 15.42 8.74
N VAL A 272 8.79 14.99 9.67
CA VAL A 272 8.72 15.35 11.09
C VAL A 272 10.06 15.93 11.51
N THR A 273 10.04 17.15 12.05
CA THR A 273 11.18 17.74 12.74
C THR A 273 11.11 17.38 14.21
N PHE A 274 12.13 16.68 14.73
CA PHE A 274 12.19 16.22 16.12
C PHE A 274 12.78 17.29 17.04
N ASP A 275 12.04 18.40 17.19
CA ASP A 275 12.46 19.62 17.91
C ASP A 275 12.06 19.66 19.39
N GLN A 276 11.39 18.62 19.89
CA GLN A 276 10.99 18.52 21.28
C GLN A 276 12.19 18.17 22.21
N PRO A 277 12.12 18.48 23.52
CA PRO A 277 13.15 18.08 24.47
C PRO A 277 13.48 16.59 24.38
N PRO A 278 14.75 16.18 24.51
CA PRO A 278 15.11 14.76 24.44
C PRO A 278 14.28 13.91 25.41
N GLY A 279 13.55 12.93 24.88
CA GLY A 279 12.57 12.16 25.63
C GLY A 279 11.93 11.05 24.80
N ARG A 280 10.88 10.42 25.34
CA ARG A 280 10.08 9.42 24.64
C ARG A 280 8.70 10.01 24.34
N TYR A 281 8.30 9.92 23.09
CA TYR A 281 7.04 10.43 22.58
C TYR A 281 6.26 9.28 21.96
N TYR A 282 4.99 9.10 22.34
CA TYR A 282 4.17 8.05 21.77
C TYR A 282 3.79 8.40 20.32
N LEU A 283 4.03 7.45 19.43
CA LEU A 283 3.29 7.31 18.20
C LEU A 283 2.09 6.43 18.50
N ALA A 284 0.88 6.97 18.34
CA ALA A 284 -0.35 6.29 18.70
C ALA A 284 -1.29 6.20 17.51
N ALA A 285 -1.87 5.02 17.30
CA ALA A 285 -2.94 4.78 16.36
C ALA A 285 -4.21 4.39 17.11
N ARG A 286 -5.36 4.91 16.68
CA ARG A 286 -6.67 4.59 17.25
C ARG A 286 -7.68 4.43 16.12
N ALA A 287 -8.57 3.45 16.25
CA ALA A 287 -9.70 3.29 15.35
C ALA A 287 -10.51 4.59 15.23
N TYR A 288 -10.75 5.04 14.00
CA TYR A 288 -11.83 5.95 13.70
C TYR A 288 -13.14 5.19 13.89
N ALA A 289 -13.97 5.67 14.80
CA ALA A 289 -15.30 5.13 15.04
C ALA A 289 -16.28 6.29 15.07
N SER A 290 -17.16 6.36 14.07
CA SER A 290 -18.16 7.42 13.93
C SER A 290 -19.38 7.23 14.85
N ALA A 291 -19.51 6.08 15.55
CA ALA A 291 -20.62 5.81 16.47
C ALA A 291 -20.20 5.00 17.71
N GLN A 292 -20.66 5.44 18.89
CA GLN A 292 -20.65 4.68 20.14
C GLN A 292 -22.12 4.40 20.51
N GLY A 293 -22.65 3.25 20.06
CA GLY A 293 -24.04 2.81 20.32
C GLY A 293 -25.08 3.23 19.26
N VAL A 294 -25.42 2.26 18.40
CA VAL A 294 -26.66 2.06 17.58
C VAL A 294 -26.95 2.97 16.35
N VAL A 295 -27.45 2.28 15.30
CA VAL A 295 -28.13 2.65 14.03
C VAL A 295 -27.23 3.09 12.87
N LEU A 296 -27.45 2.43 11.73
CA LEU A 296 -26.54 2.20 10.63
C LEU A 296 -27.17 2.73 9.31
N GLN A 297 -26.48 3.50 8.43
CA GLN A 297 -26.96 3.82 7.06
C GLN A 297 -25.94 4.39 6.03
N GLY A 298 -25.78 3.82 4.82
CA GLY A 298 -24.87 4.21 3.72
C GLY A 298 -25.26 3.44 2.43
N THR A 299 -26.01 4.10 1.55
CA THR A 299 -27.26 3.54 0.98
C THR A 299 -28.16 2.94 2.08
N ASN A 300 -29.48 3.08 2.00
CA ASN A 300 -30.31 2.67 3.13
C ASN A 300 -30.45 1.15 3.36
N ILE A 301 -29.59 0.34 2.73
CA ILE A 301 -29.60 -1.11 2.81
C ILE A 301 -28.51 -1.49 3.84
N PHE A 302 -28.91 -1.62 5.10
CA PHE A 302 -28.10 -1.97 6.28
C PHE A 302 -27.34 -0.84 6.99
N ALA A 303 -26.24 -0.27 6.46
CA ALA A 303 -25.30 0.51 7.29
C ALA A 303 -24.44 1.60 6.65
N GLY A 304 -23.97 2.53 7.48
CA GLY A 304 -23.31 3.77 7.12
C GLY A 304 -21.89 3.79 7.51
N GLU A 305 -21.06 3.59 6.52
CA GLU A 305 -19.67 3.32 6.75
C GLU A 305 -18.83 4.07 5.73
N ASN A 306 -17.61 4.39 6.13
CA ASN A 306 -16.62 4.84 5.19
C ASN A 306 -16.08 3.60 4.45
N HIS A 307 -16.13 3.64 3.12
CA HIS A 307 -15.64 2.53 2.31
C HIS A 307 -14.36 2.99 1.59
N PRO A 308 -13.17 2.48 1.97
CA PRO A 308 -11.94 2.69 1.20
C PRO A 308 -12.03 1.93 -0.11
N ILE A 309 -12.39 2.61 -1.19
CA ILE A 309 -12.48 2.03 -2.52
C ILE A 309 -11.11 2.10 -3.19
N HIS A 310 -10.55 0.93 -3.46
CA HIS A 310 -9.29 0.74 -4.17
C HIS A 310 -9.55 0.32 -5.62
N LEU A 311 -8.72 0.82 -6.55
CA LEU A 311 -8.72 0.41 -7.95
C LEU A 311 -7.32 -0.11 -8.32
N HIS A 312 -7.26 -1.36 -8.75
CA HIS A 312 -6.03 -1.97 -9.24
C HIS A 312 -5.63 -1.36 -10.59
N GLY A 313 -4.33 -1.40 -10.90
CA GLY A 313 -3.80 -0.99 -12.20
C GLY A 313 -3.81 0.52 -12.50
N TYR A 314 -4.40 1.33 -11.63
CA TYR A 314 -4.58 2.76 -11.84
C TYR A 314 -4.33 3.58 -10.58
N ASP A 315 -3.76 4.77 -10.77
CA ASP A 315 -4.07 5.89 -9.91
C ASP A 315 -5.26 6.65 -10.51
N PHE A 316 -6.06 7.30 -9.67
CA PHE A 316 -7.19 8.13 -10.07
C PHE A 316 -7.18 9.47 -9.35
N TYR A 317 -7.77 10.49 -9.97
CA TYR A 317 -8.01 11.78 -9.37
C TYR A 317 -9.33 11.77 -8.61
N ILE A 318 -9.33 12.17 -7.33
CA ILE A 318 -10.56 12.39 -6.57
C ILE A 318 -11.01 13.83 -6.85
N LEU A 319 -12.04 13.99 -7.67
CA LEU A 319 -12.51 15.31 -8.10
C LEU A 319 -13.31 16.02 -7.02
N ALA A 320 -14.12 15.27 -6.27
CA ALA A 320 -14.92 15.81 -5.18
C ALA A 320 -15.39 14.69 -4.25
N GLU A 321 -15.66 15.08 -3.01
CA GLU A 321 -16.29 14.26 -1.99
C GLU A 321 -17.41 15.08 -1.35
N GLY A 322 -18.46 14.41 -0.89
CA GLY A 322 -19.59 15.07 -0.27
C GLY A 322 -20.39 14.14 0.64
N LEU A 323 -21.26 14.73 1.43
CA LEU A 323 -22.23 14.03 2.25
C LEU A 323 -23.61 14.07 1.57
N GLY A 324 -24.49 13.15 1.97
CA GLY A 324 -25.81 12.96 1.39
C GLY A 324 -25.77 12.20 0.07
N ASN A 325 -26.83 12.34 -0.71
CA ASN A 325 -26.93 11.74 -2.04
C ASN A 325 -26.29 12.66 -3.07
N PHE A 326 -25.46 12.11 -3.96
CA PHE A 326 -24.91 12.84 -5.09
C PHE A 326 -26.02 13.34 -6.02
N ASP A 327 -26.01 14.62 -6.34
CA ASP A 327 -26.87 15.25 -7.34
C ASP A 327 -26.01 15.80 -8.48
N ALA A 328 -26.06 15.14 -9.65
CA ALA A 328 -25.27 15.55 -10.81
C ALA A 328 -25.54 17.00 -11.27
N GLY A 329 -26.74 17.55 -11.04
CA GLY A 329 -27.08 18.92 -11.39
C GLY A 329 -26.49 19.97 -10.44
N ALA A 330 -26.30 19.61 -9.17
CA ALA A 330 -25.83 20.54 -8.12
C ALA A 330 -24.36 20.34 -7.73
N ASP A 331 -23.86 19.11 -7.79
CA ASP A 331 -22.55 18.73 -7.25
C ASP A 331 -21.43 18.73 -8.29
N THR A 332 -21.75 18.67 -9.59
CA THR A 332 -20.72 18.72 -10.66
C THR A 332 -19.91 20.02 -10.63
N GLY A 333 -20.51 21.12 -10.18
CA GLY A 333 -19.81 22.39 -9.94
C GLY A 333 -18.80 22.37 -8.79
N LYS A 334 -18.79 21.31 -7.95
CA LYS A 334 -17.84 21.14 -6.84
C LYS A 334 -16.55 20.43 -7.26
N PHE A 335 -16.46 19.96 -8.50
CA PHE A 335 -15.32 19.17 -8.95
C PHE A 335 -14.06 20.05 -9.01
N ASN A 336 -13.03 19.64 -8.27
CA ASN A 336 -11.68 20.14 -8.47
C ASN A 336 -11.10 19.49 -9.74
N VAL A 337 -10.95 20.30 -10.80
CA VAL A 337 -10.35 19.87 -12.07
C VAL A 337 -8.99 20.52 -12.33
N GLU A 338 -8.48 21.29 -11.38
CA GLU A 338 -7.20 22.02 -11.49
C GLU A 338 -6.07 21.24 -10.82
N ASP A 339 -6.25 20.86 -9.56
CA ASP A 339 -5.25 20.13 -8.77
C ASP A 339 -5.84 19.04 -7.84
N PRO A 340 -6.76 18.17 -8.33
CA PRO A 340 -7.33 17.12 -7.49
C PRO A 340 -6.28 16.15 -6.96
N PRO A 341 -6.43 15.63 -5.73
CA PRO A 341 -5.52 14.63 -5.21
C PRO A 341 -5.57 13.36 -6.06
N MET A 342 -4.39 12.88 -6.47
CA MET A 342 -4.21 11.61 -7.15
C MET A 342 -3.89 10.52 -6.13
N ARG A 343 -4.65 9.43 -6.15
CA ARG A 343 -4.61 8.32 -5.18
C ARG A 343 -4.88 7.00 -5.89
N ASN A 344 -4.66 5.88 -5.22
CA ASN A 344 -5.18 4.57 -5.66
C ASN A 344 -6.28 4.04 -4.74
N THR A 345 -6.48 4.66 -3.57
CA THR A 345 -7.55 4.31 -2.63
C THR A 345 -8.24 5.58 -2.09
N VAL A 346 -9.56 5.66 -2.22
CA VAL A 346 -10.38 6.78 -1.71
C VAL A 346 -11.34 6.30 -0.63
N GLY A 347 -11.36 6.97 0.52
CA GLY A 347 -12.39 6.74 1.52
C GLY A 347 -13.69 7.42 1.09
N VAL A 348 -14.71 6.66 0.72
CA VAL A 348 -16.04 7.21 0.44
C VAL A 348 -16.69 7.58 1.77
N PRO A 349 -16.99 8.86 2.05
CA PRO A 349 -17.45 9.27 3.37
C PRO A 349 -18.71 8.54 3.85
N VAL A 350 -18.86 8.40 5.17
CA VAL A 350 -20.09 7.88 5.79
C VAL A 350 -21.28 8.70 5.30
N ASN A 351 -22.31 8.03 4.76
CA ASN A 351 -23.48 8.70 4.16
C ASN A 351 -23.08 9.70 3.08
N GLY A 352 -22.05 9.42 2.29
CA GLY A 352 -21.52 10.34 1.31
C GLY A 352 -21.25 9.71 -0.04
N TRP A 353 -20.52 10.47 -0.84
CA TRP A 353 -20.12 10.12 -2.18
C TRP A 353 -18.72 10.65 -2.45
N ALA A 354 -18.00 9.96 -3.32
CA ALA A 354 -16.74 10.42 -3.91
C ALA A 354 -16.83 10.27 -5.42
N VAL A 355 -16.29 11.23 -6.16
CA VAL A 355 -16.18 11.17 -7.62
C VAL A 355 -14.73 11.03 -8.00
N ILE A 356 -14.40 9.95 -8.69
CA ILE A 356 -13.06 9.71 -9.22
C ILE A 356 -13.02 9.87 -10.75
N ARG A 357 -11.86 10.22 -11.28
CA ARG A 357 -11.58 10.23 -12.72
C ARG A 357 -10.22 9.59 -12.99
N PHE A 358 -10.19 8.67 -13.93
CA PHE A 358 -8.97 8.05 -14.45
C PHE A 358 -9.11 7.86 -15.96
N VAL A 359 -7.99 7.61 -16.63
CA VAL A 359 -7.96 7.24 -18.04
C VAL A 359 -7.76 5.73 -18.09
N ALA A 360 -8.64 4.98 -18.76
CA ALA A 360 -8.50 3.54 -18.92
C ALA A 360 -7.47 3.20 -20.02
N ASP A 361 -6.19 3.49 -19.75
CA ASP A 361 -5.06 3.35 -20.67
C ASP A 361 -4.17 2.13 -20.39
N ASN A 362 -4.57 1.27 -19.45
CA ASN A 362 -3.85 0.07 -19.06
C ASN A 362 -4.71 -1.17 -19.33
N PRO A 363 -4.48 -1.91 -20.43
CA PRO A 363 -5.24 -3.12 -20.75
C PRO A 363 -5.06 -4.22 -19.72
N GLY A 364 -6.13 -4.96 -19.45
CA GLY A 364 -6.15 -6.02 -18.44
C GLY A 364 -7.50 -6.16 -17.75
N VAL A 365 -7.51 -6.93 -16.66
CA VAL A 365 -8.66 -7.10 -15.78
C VAL A 365 -8.31 -6.50 -14.42
N TRP A 366 -8.93 -5.39 -14.08
CA TRP A 366 -8.57 -4.60 -12.91
C TRP A 366 -9.68 -4.61 -11.87
N LEU A 367 -9.39 -5.15 -10.70
CA LEU A 367 -10.33 -5.20 -9.59
C LEU A 367 -10.53 -3.80 -9.00
N MET A 368 -11.78 -3.43 -8.76
CA MET A 368 -12.19 -2.29 -7.96
C MET A 368 -12.99 -2.80 -6.78
N HIS A 369 -12.56 -2.52 -5.55
CA HIS A 369 -13.20 -3.11 -4.37
C HIS A 369 -13.06 -2.23 -3.13
N CYS A 370 -13.90 -2.50 -2.13
CA CYS A 370 -13.69 -1.97 -0.79
C CYS A 370 -12.51 -2.70 -0.12
N HIS A 371 -11.57 -1.94 0.44
CA HIS A 371 -10.38 -2.44 1.14
C HIS A 371 -10.65 -2.84 2.61
N LEU A 372 -11.92 -2.85 3.00
CA LEU A 372 -12.37 -3.60 4.18
C LEU A 372 -12.55 -5.07 3.77
N ASP A 373 -11.77 -5.96 4.37
CA ASP A 373 -11.67 -7.36 3.95
C ASP A 373 -12.98 -8.13 4.13
N VAL A 374 -13.83 -7.70 5.07
CA VAL A 374 -15.19 -8.20 5.20
C VAL A 374 -16.05 -7.84 3.98
N HIS A 375 -15.92 -6.63 3.43
CA HIS A 375 -16.75 -6.12 2.35
C HIS A 375 -16.37 -6.68 0.99
N ILE A 376 -15.08 -6.79 0.66
CA ILE A 376 -14.66 -7.52 -0.54
C ILE A 376 -15.14 -8.98 -0.50
N THR A 377 -15.04 -9.64 0.66
CA THR A 377 -15.52 -11.02 0.83
C THR A 377 -17.04 -11.12 0.63
N TRP A 378 -17.81 -10.11 1.05
CA TRP A 378 -19.25 -10.05 0.83
C TRP A 378 -19.66 -9.57 -0.58
N GLY A 379 -18.69 -9.20 -1.42
CA GLY A 379 -18.93 -8.87 -2.83
C GLY A 379 -19.03 -7.38 -3.13
N LEU A 380 -18.56 -6.48 -2.26
CA LEU A 380 -18.37 -5.06 -2.58
C LEU A 380 -17.13 -4.89 -3.47
N ALA A 381 -17.26 -5.42 -4.69
CA ALA A 381 -16.22 -5.45 -5.70
C ALA A 381 -16.84 -5.50 -7.11
N MET A 382 -16.09 -5.00 -8.08
CA MET A 382 -16.33 -5.17 -9.51
C MET A 382 -14.99 -5.22 -10.25
N ALA A 383 -14.97 -5.57 -11.53
CA ALA A 383 -13.76 -5.49 -12.33
C ALA A 383 -13.98 -4.66 -13.60
N PHE A 384 -12.96 -3.89 -13.98
CA PHE A 384 -12.86 -3.28 -15.29
C PHE A 384 -12.12 -4.24 -16.22
N LEU A 385 -12.76 -4.64 -17.31
CA LEU A 385 -12.09 -5.23 -18.46
C LEU A 385 -11.70 -4.09 -19.40
N VAL A 386 -10.40 -3.90 -19.62
CA VAL A 386 -9.86 -2.89 -20.52
C VAL A 386 -9.19 -3.62 -21.68
N ASP A 387 -9.76 -3.44 -22.87
CA ASP A 387 -9.28 -4.09 -24.10
C ASP A 387 -7.94 -3.51 -24.57
N ASP A 388 -7.19 -4.32 -25.34
CA ASP A 388 -5.98 -3.87 -25.99
C ASP A 388 -6.27 -2.75 -27.02
N GLY A 389 -5.40 -1.75 -27.02
CA GLY A 389 -5.29 -0.72 -28.04
C GLY A 389 -4.28 -1.10 -29.14
N VAL A 390 -3.66 -0.09 -29.75
CA VAL A 390 -2.78 -0.26 -30.93
C VAL A 390 -1.30 -0.28 -30.56
N GLY A 391 -0.91 0.48 -29.55
CA GLY A 391 0.49 0.61 -29.12
C GLY A 391 0.96 -0.51 -28.20
N GLU A 392 2.28 -0.66 -28.07
CA GLU A 392 2.88 -1.60 -27.11
C GLU A 392 2.42 -1.30 -25.68
N LEU A 393 2.55 -0.06 -25.20
CA LEU A 393 2.03 0.32 -23.87
C LEU A 393 0.50 0.21 -23.73
N GLN A 394 -0.21 -0.03 -24.84
CA GLN A 394 -1.65 -0.27 -24.90
C GLN A 394 -1.97 -1.73 -25.19
N SER A 395 -1.09 -2.67 -24.86
CA SER A 395 -1.38 -4.11 -24.97
C SER A 395 -0.86 -4.85 -23.75
N LEU A 396 -1.58 -5.88 -23.33
CA LEU A 396 -1.13 -6.79 -22.28
C LEU A 396 -0.01 -7.70 -22.81
N GLU A 397 0.93 -8.08 -21.94
CA GLU A 397 1.87 -9.16 -22.27
C GLU A 397 1.16 -10.51 -22.39
N ALA A 398 1.78 -11.45 -23.10
CA ALA A 398 1.26 -12.82 -23.13
C ALA A 398 1.27 -13.42 -21.72
N PRO A 399 0.30 -14.30 -21.37
CA PRO A 399 0.29 -14.98 -20.09
C PRO A 399 1.62 -15.70 -19.84
N PRO A 400 2.19 -15.60 -18.63
CA PRO A 400 3.43 -16.30 -18.31
C PRO A 400 3.20 -17.82 -18.30
N PRO A 401 4.19 -18.63 -18.73
CA PRO A 401 4.03 -20.08 -18.84
C PRO A 401 3.86 -20.79 -17.50
N ASP A 402 4.23 -20.14 -16.40
CA ASP A 402 4.08 -20.62 -15.02
C ASP A 402 2.86 -20.03 -14.31
N LEU A 403 1.92 -19.40 -15.03
CA LEU A 403 0.66 -18.91 -14.45
C LEU A 403 -0.07 -20.07 -13.72
N PRO A 404 -0.54 -19.88 -12.47
CA PRO A 404 -1.14 -20.97 -11.70
C PRO A 404 -2.39 -21.54 -12.35
N LEU A 405 -2.49 -22.87 -12.36
CA LEU A 405 -3.64 -23.58 -12.93
C LEU A 405 -4.88 -23.49 -12.03
N CYS A 406 -6.01 -23.26 -12.69
CA CYS A 406 -7.34 -23.53 -12.18
C CYS A 406 -7.67 -25.03 -12.45
#